data_AF-A0A352WK31-F1
#
_entry.id   AF-A0A352WK31-F1
#
_cell.length_a   1.000
_cell.length_b   1.000
_cell.length_c   1.000
_cell.angle_alpha   90.00
_cell.angle_beta   90.00
_cell.angle_gamma   90.00
#
_symmetry.space_group_name_H-M   'P 1'
#
loop_
_entity.id
_entity.type
_entity.pdbx_description
1 polymer ?
#
loop_
_entity_poly.entity_id
_entity_poly.type
_entity_poly.pdbx_seq_one_letter_code
_entity_poly.pdbx_strand_id
1 'polypeptide(L)'
;MVDDIRKEKVIEKFLRYIAVDTTSSETSGQSPSTEKQKVLGRMLKEELSELGAEGIFYDEVYNYLYAFIPANDGGENKKTLGFISHMDTSPEASGENIRPQFV
;
A
#
# COMPACT_ATOMS: atom_id res chain seq x y z
N MET A 1 22.23 -4.46 14.77
CA MET A 1 21.56 -3.19 15.13
C MET A 1 20.74 -2.62 13.97
N VAL A 2 21.30 -2.42 12.77
CA VAL A 2 20.54 -1.88 11.61
C VAL A 2 19.48 -2.86 11.06
N ASP A 3 19.72 -4.18 11.13
CA ASP A 3 18.77 -5.19 10.66
C ASP A 3 17.54 -5.31 11.57
N ASP A 4 17.71 -5.13 12.88
CA ASP A 4 16.61 -5.09 13.84
C ASP A 4 15.69 -3.90 13.58
N ILE A 5 16.27 -2.71 13.38
CA ILE A 5 15.50 -1.50 13.09
C ILE A 5 14.70 -1.64 11.77
N ARG A 6 15.28 -2.30 10.76
CA ARG A 6 14.58 -2.57 9.49
C ARG A 6 13.43 -3.54 9.69
N LYS A 7 13.62 -4.60 10.48
CA LYS A 7 12.55 -5.55 10.82
C LYS A 7 11.43 -4.87 11.60
N GLU A 8 11.77 -4.07 12.60
CA GLU A 8 10.81 -3.31 13.41
C GLU A 8 9.94 -2.40 12.55
N LYS A 9 10.54 -1.64 11.62
CA LYS A 9 9.78 -0.76 10.70
C LYS A 9 8.86 -1.52 9.75
N VAL A 10 9.29 -2.69 9.27
CA VAL A 10 8.46 -3.54 8.40
C VAL A 10 7.28 -4.11 9.19
N ILE A 11 7.52 -4.60 10.40
CA ILE A 11 6.48 -5.11 11.30
C ILE A 11 5.47 -4.00 11.61
N GLU A 12 5.92 -2.81 12.00
CA GLU A 12 5.06 -1.67 12.30
C GLU A 12 4.14 -1.31 11.11
N LYS A 13 4.72 -1.16 9.91
CA LYS A 13 3.97 -0.87 8.69
C LYS A 13 2.98 -1.98 8.37
N PHE A 14 3.40 -3.23 8.44
CA PHE A 14 2.53 -4.38 8.19
C PHE A 14 1.33 -4.40 9.15
N LEU A 15 1.57 -4.26 10.46
CA LEU A 15 0.51 -4.23 11.46
C LEU A 15 -0.46 -3.05 11.23
N ARG A 16 0.05 -1.87 10.86
CA ARG A 16 -0.79 -0.72 10.49
C ARG A 16 -1.68 -1.02 9.28
N TYR A 17 -1.15 -1.63 8.23
CA TYR A 17 -1.91 -1.90 7.00
C TYR A 17 -3.01 -2.94 7.22
N ILE A 18 -2.71 -4.03 7.93
CA ILE A 18 -3.70 -5.09 8.17
C ILE A 18 -4.80 -4.69 9.16
N ALA A 19 -4.62 -3.60 9.91
CA ALA A 19 -5.69 -3.01 10.72
C ALA A 19 -6.73 -2.24 9.89
N VAL A 20 -6.42 -1.92 8.63
CA VAL A 20 -7.33 -1.23 7.72
C VAL A 20 -8.24 -2.26 7.06
N ASP A 21 -9.55 -2.07 7.18
CA ASP A 21 -10.50 -2.91 6.46
C ASP A 21 -10.50 -2.56 4.97
N THR A 22 -9.93 -3.45 4.16
CA THR A 22 -9.87 -3.32 2.70
C THR A 22 -10.60 -4.46 1.98
N THR A 23 -11.46 -5.20 2.70
CA THR A 23 -12.15 -6.38 2.15
C THR A 23 -12.92 -6.02 0.87
N SER A 24 -12.72 -6.76 -0.22
CA SER A 24 -13.44 -6.53 -1.48
C SER A 24 -14.89 -7.01 -1.46
N SER A 25 -15.66 -6.60 -2.47
CA SER A 25 -17.05 -7.03 -2.68
C SER A 25 -17.21 -7.58 -4.10
N GLU A 26 -17.62 -8.83 -4.22
CA GLU A 26 -17.83 -9.47 -5.53
C GLU A 26 -19.09 -8.94 -6.25
N THR A 27 -20.00 -8.31 -5.51
CA THR A 27 -21.33 -7.92 -6.01
C THR A 27 -21.44 -6.44 -6.35
N SER A 28 -20.43 -5.62 -6.07
CA SER A 28 -20.57 -4.16 -6.19
C SER A 28 -20.59 -3.66 -7.63
N GLY A 29 -19.97 -4.39 -8.56
CA GLY A 29 -19.82 -3.99 -9.97
C GLY A 29 -19.00 -2.71 -10.18
N GLN A 30 -18.25 -2.27 -9.16
CA GLN A 30 -17.49 -1.01 -9.12
C GLN A 30 -16.01 -1.28 -8.85
N SER A 31 -15.15 -0.31 -9.19
CA SER A 31 -13.73 -0.32 -8.88
C SER A 31 -13.33 1.02 -8.21
N PRO A 32 -12.77 1.00 -6.98
CA PRO A 32 -12.62 -0.16 -6.11
C PRO A 32 -13.99 -0.77 -5.75
N SER A 33 -14.01 -2.06 -5.42
CA SER A 33 -15.27 -2.73 -5.13
C SER A 33 -15.90 -2.29 -3.81
N THR A 34 -15.12 -1.67 -2.92
CA THR A 34 -15.59 -1.06 -1.68
C THR A 34 -14.84 0.25 -1.43
N GLU A 35 -15.54 1.28 -0.93
CA GLU A 35 -14.91 2.58 -0.64
C GLU A 35 -13.87 2.51 0.48
N LYS A 36 -13.99 1.54 1.39
CA LYS A 36 -13.05 1.31 2.50
C LYS A 36 -11.63 1.00 2.04
N GLN A 37 -11.45 0.42 0.84
CA GLN A 37 -10.13 0.21 0.22
C GLN A 37 -9.35 1.52 0.02
N LYS A 38 -10.04 2.66 -0.15
CA LYS A 38 -9.39 3.97 -0.36
C LYS A 38 -8.70 4.50 0.90
N VAL A 39 -9.00 3.96 2.08
CA VAL A 39 -8.30 4.34 3.32
C VAL A 39 -6.83 3.95 3.22
N LEU A 40 -6.55 2.69 2.84
CA LEU A 40 -5.17 2.23 2.65
C LEU A 40 -4.50 2.98 1.49
N GLY A 41 -5.21 3.25 0.39
CA GLY A 41 -4.68 4.02 -0.74
C GLY A 41 -4.17 5.41 -0.34
N ARG A 42 -4.93 6.14 0.47
CA ARG A 42 -4.52 7.47 0.98
C ARG A 42 -3.33 7.38 1.94
N MET A 43 -3.32 6.40 2.84
CA MET A 43 -2.16 6.15 3.72
C MET A 43 -0.89 5.89 2.92
N LEU A 44 -0.96 5.02 1.90
CA LEU A 44 0.20 4.70 1.06
C LEU A 44 0.66 5.91 0.24
N LYS A 45 -0.26 6.75 -0.25
CA LYS A 45 0.08 8.01 -0.94
C LYS A 45 0.90 8.94 -0.04
N GLU A 46 0.46 9.14 1.20
CA GLU A 46 1.18 9.95 2.20
C GLU A 46 2.55 9.36 2.51
N GLU A 47 2.62 8.05 2.77
CA GLU A 47 3.87 7.37 3.08
C GLU A 47 4.87 7.39 1.91
N LEU A 48 4.41 7.25 0.66
CA LEU A 48 5.28 7.40 -0.52
C LEU A 48 5.84 8.83 -0.62
N SER A 49 5.04 9.84 -0.31
CA SER A 49 5.50 11.23 -0.27
C SER A 49 6.55 11.44 0.82
N GLU A 50 6.35 10.88 2.01
CA GLU A 50 7.31 10.95 3.11
C GLU A 50 8.62 10.20 2.82
N LEU A 51 8.55 9.12 2.03
CA LEU A 51 9.71 8.37 1.56
C LEU A 51 10.48 9.06 0.44
N GLY A 52 9.98 10.18 -0.10
CA GLY A 52 10.62 10.92 -1.19
C GLY A 52 10.38 10.30 -2.57
N ALA A 53 9.31 9.53 -2.74
CA ALA A 53 8.90 9.08 -4.07
C ALA A 53 8.43 10.26 -4.93
N GLU A 54 8.67 10.18 -6.23
CA GLU A 54 8.30 11.20 -7.20
C GLU A 54 7.14 10.74 -8.10
N GLY A 55 6.52 11.70 -8.77
CA GLY A 55 5.40 11.44 -9.70
C GLY A 55 4.21 10.75 -9.04
N ILE A 56 3.95 11.04 -7.77
CA ILE A 56 2.84 10.44 -7.03
C ILE A 56 1.53 10.83 -7.69
N PHE A 57 0.85 9.83 -8.25
CA PHE A 57 -0.48 9.95 -8.83
C PHE A 57 -1.40 8.96 -8.11
N TYR A 58 -2.42 9.51 -7.44
CA TYR A 58 -3.46 8.73 -6.78
C TYR A 58 -4.80 9.04 -7.42
N ASP A 59 -5.43 8.00 -7.97
CA ASP A 59 -6.77 8.07 -8.52
C ASP A 59 -7.80 7.90 -7.40
N GLU A 60 -8.40 9.02 -6.97
CA GLU A 60 -9.43 9.03 -5.91
C GLU A 60 -10.72 8.28 -6.30
N VAL A 61 -10.98 8.11 -7.61
CA VAL A 61 -12.16 7.41 -8.10
C VAL A 61 -11.90 5.91 -8.07
N TYR A 62 -10.82 5.47 -8.72
CA TYR A 62 -10.56 4.06 -8.99
C TYR A 62 -9.55 3.39 -8.03
N ASN A 63 -9.00 4.14 -7.07
CA ASN A 63 -8.06 3.66 -6.06
C ASN A 63 -6.79 3.03 -6.66
N TYR A 64 -6.23 3.64 -7.70
CA TYR A 64 -4.90 3.30 -8.21
C TYR A 64 -3.86 4.29 -7.69
N LEU A 65 -2.72 3.77 -7.25
CA LEU A 65 -1.60 4.56 -6.77
C LEU A 65 -0.36 4.23 -7.58
N TYR A 66 0.22 5.26 -8.19
CA TYR A 66 1.47 5.18 -8.94
C TYR A 66 2.46 6.17 -8.34
N ALA A 67 3.71 5.74 -8.25
CA ALA A 67 4.85 6.59 -7.93
C ALA A 67 6.10 5.94 -8.52
N PHE A 68 7.19 6.70 -8.62
CA PHE A 68 8.48 6.16 -8.99
C PHE A 68 9.56 6.62 -8.02
N ILE A 69 10.58 5.77 -7.85
CA ILE A 69 11.82 6.15 -7.18
C ILE A 69 12.83 6.48 -8.27
N PRO A 70 13.45 7.67 -8.25
CA PRO A 70 14.49 8.03 -9.20
C PRO A 70 15.63 7.00 -9.22
N ALA A 71 16.33 6.91 -10.35
CA ALA A 71 17.53 6.09 -10.42
C ALA A 71 18.60 6.63 -9.46
N ASN A 72 19.31 5.72 -8.79
CA ASN A 72 20.55 6.09 -8.11
C ASN A 72 21.61 6.52 -9.14
N ASP A 73 22.58 7.33 -8.71
CA ASP A 73 23.67 7.83 -9.56
C ASP A 73 24.31 6.72 -10.43
N GLY A 74 24.33 6.95 -11.75
CA GLY A 74 24.85 6.01 -12.74
C GLY A 74 23.85 4.94 -13.18
N GLY A 75 22.63 4.97 -12.66
CA GLY A 75 21.52 4.10 -12.99
C GLY A 75 20.56 4.64 -14.05
N GLU A 76 20.74 5.88 -14.52
CA GLU A 76 19.75 6.63 -15.32
C GLU A 76 19.46 5.98 -16.68
N ASN A 77 20.44 5.25 -17.23
CA ASN A 77 20.33 4.54 -18.51
C ASN A 77 19.97 3.05 -18.36
N LYS A 78 19.65 2.59 -17.14
CA LYS A 78 19.25 1.20 -16.89
C LYS A 78 17.75 1.02 -17.15
N LYS A 79 17.32 -0.23 -17.28
CA LYS A 79 15.89 -0.55 -17.47
C LYS A 79 15.12 -0.29 -16.18
N THR A 80 13.98 0.37 -16.30
CA THR A 80 13.02 0.54 -15.21
C THR A 80 12.42 -0.80 -14.79
N LEU A 81 12.29 -1.02 -13.48
CA LEU A 81 11.62 -2.17 -12.88
C LEU A 81 10.36 -1.69 -12.16
N GLY A 82 9.24 -2.40 -12.36
CA GLY A 82 7.98 -2.14 -11.67
C GLY A 82 7.69 -3.19 -10.60
N PHE A 83 7.25 -2.75 -9.43
CA PHE A 83 6.69 -3.60 -8.37
C PHE A 83 5.21 -3.26 -8.22
N ILE A 84 4.36 -4.28 -8.14
CA ILE A 84 2.90 -4.12 -8.05
C ILE A 84 2.40 -4.97 -6.89
N SER A 85 1.47 -4.40 -6.12
CA SER A 85 0.66 -5.08 -5.12
C SER A 85 -0.78 -4.60 -5.24
N HIS A 86 -1.72 -5.43 -4.80
CA HIS A 86 -3.12 -5.02 -4.61
C HIS A 86 -3.33 -4.53 -3.16
N MET A 87 -4.43 -3.81 -2.92
CA MET A 87 -4.77 -3.22 -1.61
C MET A 87 -5.88 -3.96 -0.87
N ASP A 88 -6.69 -4.72 -1.59
CA ASP A 88 -7.86 -5.40 -1.05
C ASP A 88 -7.52 -6.74 -0.40
N THR A 89 -8.42 -7.19 0.47
CA THR A 89 -8.39 -8.52 1.09
C THR A 89 -9.59 -9.35 0.63
N SER A 90 -9.45 -10.67 0.67
CA SER A 90 -10.49 -11.61 0.20
C SER A 90 -11.78 -11.47 1.01
N PRO A 91 -12.97 -11.51 0.39
CA PRO A 91 -14.26 -11.53 1.08
C PRO A 91 -14.51 -12.82 1.88
N GLU A 92 -13.71 -13.87 1.68
CA GLU A 92 -13.83 -15.14 2.43
C GLU A 92 -13.52 -14.99 3.93
N ALA A 93 -12.78 -13.95 4.31
CA ALA A 93 -12.51 -13.60 5.71
C ALA A 93 -12.74 -12.10 5.93
N SER A 94 -13.42 -11.75 7.02
CA SER A 94 -13.69 -10.34 7.32
C SER A 94 -12.39 -9.61 7.70
N GLY A 95 -12.14 -8.48 7.03
CA GLY A 95 -11.13 -7.49 7.42
C GLY A 95 -11.63 -6.46 8.43
N GLU A 96 -12.84 -6.60 8.96
CA GLU A 96 -13.40 -5.66 9.94
C GLU A 96 -12.83 -5.87 11.35
N ASN A 97 -12.59 -4.76 12.06
CA ASN A 97 -12.21 -4.74 13.48
C ASN A 97 -10.96 -5.57 13.81
N ILE A 98 -10.03 -5.70 12.86
CA ILE A 98 -8.76 -6.38 13.08
C ILE A 98 -7.96 -5.66 14.18
N ARG A 99 -7.47 -6.44 15.15
CA ARG A 99 -6.57 -5.99 16.22
C ARG A 99 -5.25 -6.73 16.10
N PRO A 100 -4.32 -6.24 15.26
CA PRO A 100 -3.06 -6.92 14.99
C PRO A 100 -2.25 -7.12 16.27
N GLN A 101 -1.64 -8.29 16.43
CA GLN A 101 -0.74 -8.61 17.55
C GLN A 101 0.57 -9.15 16.98
N PHE A 102 1.68 -8.76 17.59
CA PHE A 102 3.00 -9.34 17.34
C PHE A 102 3.43 -10.07 18.62
N VAL A 103 3.73 -11.37 18.51
CA VAL A 103 3.97 -12.28 19.66
C VAL A 103 5.34 -12.92 19.60
#